data_AF-A0A836QUM4-F1
#
_entry.id   AF-A0A836QUM4-F1
#
_cell.length_a   1.000
_cell.length_b   1.000
_cell.length_c   1.000
_cell.angle_alpha   90.00
_cell.angle_beta   90.00
_cell.angle_gamma   90.00
#
_symmetry.space_group_name_H-M   'P 1'
#
loop_
_entity.id
_entity.type
_entity.pdbx_description
1 polymer ?
#
loop_
_entity_poly.entity_id
_entity_poly.type
_entity_poly.pdbx_seq_one_letter_code
_entity_poly.pdbx_strand_id
1 'polypeptide(L)'
;ELIEKHGATIIQPDALIMGGATEFMKVASFAETHHLEIAPHGNQNVHIQLLCAIPNGLILEYYVGTTDPLWGQIYQNDLKLKNGMVSPPDVPGLGLEIKEKNLEKYRVI
;
A
#
# COMPACT_ATOMS: atom_id res chain seq x y z
N GLU A 1 -19.58 -7.74 -5.53
CA GLU A 1 -19.53 -9.20 -5.73
C GLU A 1 -18.70 -9.97 -4.70
N LEU A 2 -17.37 -9.84 -4.63
CA LEU A 2 -16.55 -10.66 -3.71
C LEU A 2 -16.97 -10.51 -2.24
N ILE A 3 -17.19 -9.27 -1.80
CA ILE A 3 -17.66 -8.95 -0.43
C ILE A 3 -19.09 -9.46 -0.21
N GLU A 4 -20.03 -9.10 -1.09
CA GLU A 4 -21.45 -9.46 -0.96
C GLU A 4 -21.71 -10.97 -0.97
N LYS A 5 -20.93 -11.71 -1.75
CA LYS A 5 -21.03 -13.17 -1.83
C LYS A 5 -20.16 -13.89 -0.80
N HIS A 6 -19.50 -13.15 0.09
CA HIS A 6 -18.54 -13.70 1.06
C HIS A 6 -17.48 -14.60 0.41
N GLY A 7 -16.98 -14.22 -0.77
CA GLY A 7 -16.02 -15.01 -1.54
C GLY A 7 -14.58 -14.93 -1.03
N ALA A 8 -14.30 -14.07 -0.05
CA ALA A 8 -13.02 -13.98 0.64
C ALA A 8 -13.21 -13.53 2.09
N THR A 9 -12.33 -14.01 2.98
CA THR A 9 -12.34 -13.65 4.42
C THR A 9 -11.51 -12.40 4.71
N ILE A 10 -10.52 -12.11 3.86
CA ILE A 10 -9.69 -10.90 3.94
C ILE A 10 -9.71 -10.28 2.54
N ILE A 11 -10.00 -8.98 2.47
CA ILE A 11 -10.06 -8.26 1.20
C ILE A 11 -8.71 -7.56 0.97
N GLN A 12 -8.16 -7.71 -0.23
CA GLN A 12 -6.81 -7.24 -0.55
C GLN A 12 -6.82 -6.22 -1.70
N PRO A 13 -7.45 -5.04 -1.51
CA PRO A 13 -7.50 -4.01 -2.53
C PRO A 13 -6.11 -3.42 -2.77
N ASP A 14 -5.75 -3.20 -4.02
CA ASP A 14 -4.51 -2.52 -4.42
C ASP A 14 -4.86 -1.16 -5.04
N ALA A 15 -4.62 -0.08 -4.31
CA ALA A 15 -4.92 1.27 -4.73
C ALA A 15 -4.19 1.68 -6.02
N LEU A 16 -3.06 1.07 -6.35
CA LEU A 16 -2.33 1.35 -7.59
C LEU A 16 -2.95 0.66 -8.82
N ILE A 17 -3.87 -0.28 -8.61
CA ILE A 17 -4.54 -1.05 -9.66
C ILE A 17 -6.03 -0.74 -9.76
N MET A 18 -6.76 -0.75 -8.63
CA MET A 18 -8.23 -0.71 -8.61
C MET A 18 -8.84 0.71 -8.55
N GLY A 19 -8.11 1.74 -8.96
CA GLY A 19 -8.66 3.09 -9.15
C GLY A 19 -8.22 4.16 -8.14
N GLY A 20 -7.15 3.92 -7.38
CA GLY A 20 -6.54 4.92 -6.50
C GLY A 20 -7.10 4.94 -5.07
N ALA A 21 -6.58 5.87 -4.28
CA ALA A 21 -6.93 6.04 -2.87
C ALA A 21 -8.44 6.25 -2.66
N THR A 22 -9.11 7.04 -3.52
CA THR A 22 -10.54 7.29 -3.39
C THR A 22 -11.36 6.01 -3.50
N GLU A 23 -11.03 5.14 -4.46
CA GLU A 23 -11.76 3.88 -4.65
C GLU A 23 -11.41 2.87 -3.57
N PHE A 24 -10.15 2.85 -3.13
CA PHE A 24 -9.72 2.08 -1.97
C PHE A 24 -10.57 2.38 -0.73
N MET A 25 -10.78 3.66 -0.41
CA MET A 25 -11.58 4.05 0.76
C MET A 25 -13.04 3.56 0.65
N LYS A 26 -13.64 3.62 -0.54
CA LYS A 26 -15.00 3.09 -0.75
C LYS A 26 -15.05 1.58 -0.51
N VAL A 27 -14.07 0.83 -1.03
CA VAL A 27 -13.99 -0.62 -0.82
C VAL A 27 -13.76 -0.94 0.66
N ALA A 28 -12.89 -0.20 1.34
CA ALA A 28 -12.63 -0.40 2.77
C ALA A 28 -13.88 -0.16 3.62
N SER A 29 -14.60 0.94 3.38
CA SER A 29 -15.88 1.21 4.04
C SER A 29 -16.95 0.17 3.73
N PHE A 30 -17.01 -0.33 2.49
CA PHE A 30 -17.96 -1.39 2.14
C PHE A 30 -17.59 -2.74 2.79
N ALA A 31 -16.31 -3.08 2.87
CA ALA A 31 -15.85 -4.26 3.59
C ALA A 31 -16.16 -4.18 5.09
N GLU A 32 -16.05 -2.98 5.67
CA GLU A 32 -16.35 -2.71 7.08
C GLU A 32 -17.81 -3.04 7.43
N THR A 33 -18.78 -2.71 6.55
CA THR A 33 -20.20 -3.04 6.79
C THR A 33 -20.49 -4.55 6.78
N HIS A 34 -19.55 -5.36 6.28
CA HIS A 34 -19.59 -6.82 6.29
C HIS A 34 -18.66 -7.44 7.34
N HIS A 35 -18.07 -6.63 8.23
CA HIS A 35 -17.09 -7.05 9.24
C HIS A 35 -15.87 -7.75 8.64
N LEU A 36 -15.47 -7.34 7.42
CA LEU A 36 -14.30 -7.86 6.74
C LEU A 36 -13.10 -6.93 6.93
N GLU A 37 -11.94 -7.54 7.11
CA GLU A 37 -10.67 -6.86 7.27
C GLU A 37 -9.99 -6.58 5.91
N ILE A 38 -9.17 -5.54 5.90
CA ILE A 38 -8.39 -5.08 4.74
C ILE A 38 -6.90 -5.41 4.95
N ALA A 39 -6.32 -6.16 4.01
CA ALA A 39 -4.88 -6.41 3.92
C ALA A 39 -4.41 -6.09 2.49
N PRO A 40 -4.06 -4.82 2.20
CA PRO A 40 -3.85 -4.36 0.84
C PRO A 40 -2.68 -5.08 0.17
N HIS A 41 -2.85 -5.39 -1.11
CA HIS A 41 -1.78 -5.91 -1.96
C HIS A 41 -0.97 -4.76 -2.53
N GLY A 42 0.34 -4.97 -2.69
CA GLY A 42 1.20 -4.09 -3.47
C GLY A 42 2.12 -3.23 -2.62
N ASN A 43 2.49 -2.08 -3.19
CA ASN A 43 3.58 -1.26 -2.67
C ASN A 43 3.27 -0.70 -1.25
N GLN A 44 4.07 -1.12 -0.26
CA GLN A 44 3.93 -0.69 1.13
C GLN A 44 3.95 0.83 1.32
N ASN A 45 4.70 1.56 0.49
CA ASN A 45 4.90 3.00 0.62
C ASN A 45 3.62 3.79 0.33
N VAL A 46 2.71 3.23 -0.48
CA VAL A 46 1.41 3.85 -0.79
C VAL A 46 0.34 3.40 0.20
N HIS A 47 0.33 2.11 0.51
CA HIS A 47 -0.73 1.51 1.32
C HIS A 47 -0.61 1.77 2.82
N ILE A 48 0.57 2.12 3.35
CA ILE A 48 0.73 2.39 4.79
C ILE A 48 -0.21 3.46 5.32
N GLN A 49 -0.33 4.59 4.60
CA GLN A 49 -1.21 5.70 4.99
C GLN A 49 -2.68 5.28 4.91
N LEU A 50 -3.05 4.56 3.84
CA LEU A 50 -4.42 4.10 3.63
C LEU A 50 -4.85 3.09 4.71
N LEU A 51 -3.98 2.16 5.06
CA LEU A 51 -4.25 1.16 6.08
C LEU A 51 -4.38 1.79 7.48
N CYS A 52 -3.57 2.80 7.80
CA CYS A 52 -3.68 3.56 9.05
C CYS A 52 -4.91 4.48 9.10
N ALA A 53 -5.53 4.79 7.96
CA ALA A 53 -6.68 5.70 7.87
C ALA A 53 -8.05 5.00 8.02
N ILE A 54 -8.07 3.67 8.08
CA ILE A 54 -9.31 2.86 8.18
C ILE A 54 -9.34 2.05 9.48
N PRO A 55 -10.54 1.80 10.05
CA PRO A 55 -10.67 1.05 11.31
C PRO A 55 -10.54 -0.47 11.12
N ASN A 56 -10.74 -0.99 9.90
CA ASN A 56 -10.71 -2.41 9.58
C ASN A 56 -9.42 -2.85 8.86
N GLY A 57 -8.31 -2.14 9.06
CA GLY A 57 -6.99 -2.55 8.56
C GLY A 57 -6.37 -3.68 9.39
N LEU A 58 -5.89 -4.74 8.73
CA LEU A 58 -5.29 -5.91 9.37
C LEU A 58 -3.76 -5.90 9.35
N ILE A 59 -3.18 -5.92 8.15
CA ILE A 59 -1.73 -6.04 7.96
C ILE A 59 -1.31 -5.41 6.63
N LEU A 60 -0.11 -4.85 6.59
CA LEU A 60 0.50 -4.31 5.38
C LEU A 60 1.40 -5.36 4.74
N GLU A 61 1.24 -5.60 3.44
CA GLU A 61 2.24 -6.33 2.66
C GLU A 61 3.54 -5.50 2.56
N TYR A 62 4.71 -6.15 2.67
CA TYR A 62 6.00 -5.45 2.64
C TYR A 62 7.00 -6.19 1.75
N TYR A 63 7.40 -5.55 0.65
CA TYR A 63 8.42 -6.09 -0.25
C TYR A 63 9.82 -5.70 0.20
N VAL A 64 10.73 -6.66 0.06
CA VAL A 64 12.19 -6.46 0.15
C VAL A 64 12.83 -6.77 -1.21
N GLY A 65 14.13 -6.52 -1.34
CA GLY A 65 14.85 -6.62 -2.62
C GLY A 65 14.79 -7.97 -3.35
N THR A 66 14.41 -9.07 -2.69
CA THR A 66 14.18 -10.37 -3.34
C THR A 66 12.90 -10.40 -4.16
N THR A 67 11.92 -9.57 -3.80
CA THR A 67 10.59 -9.49 -4.44
C THR A 67 10.53 -8.32 -5.42
N ASP A 68 11.08 -7.17 -5.04
CA ASP A 68 11.16 -5.98 -5.90
C ASP A 68 12.63 -5.60 -6.18
N PRO A 69 13.14 -5.82 -7.40
CA PRO A 69 14.51 -5.48 -7.77
C PRO A 69 14.85 -3.99 -7.65
N LEU A 70 13.84 -3.11 -7.67
CA LEU A 70 14.01 -1.66 -7.54
C LEU A 70 13.79 -1.16 -6.11
N TRP A 71 13.52 -2.06 -5.16
CA TRP A 71 13.40 -1.71 -3.74
C TRP A 71 14.66 -0.99 -3.23
N GLY A 72 14.48 0.12 -2.52
CA GLY A 72 15.60 0.95 -2.06
C GLY A 72 16.26 1.79 -3.16
N GLN A 73 15.89 1.63 -4.43
CA GLN A 73 16.49 2.35 -5.55
C GLN A 73 15.62 3.49 -6.09
N ILE A 74 14.29 3.42 -5.90
CA ILE A 74 13.34 4.43 -6.41
C ILE A 74 13.24 5.62 -5.45
N TYR A 75 13.09 5.37 -4.16
CA TYR A 75 12.83 6.42 -3.16
C TYR A 75 14.03 6.64 -2.24
N GLN A 76 14.18 7.87 -1.73
CA GLN A 76 15.17 8.22 -0.69
C GLN A 76 14.76 7.71 0.69
N ASN A 77 13.46 7.59 0.91
CA ASN A 77 12.86 7.42 2.22
C ASN A 77 11.82 6.29 2.22
N ASP A 78 12.27 5.08 1.86
CA ASP A 78 11.48 3.86 2.05
C ASP A 78 11.15 3.61 3.53
N LEU A 79 9.99 2.98 3.77
CA LEU A 79 9.56 2.58 5.11
C LEU A 79 10.59 1.65 5.77
N LYS A 80 10.96 1.98 7.02
CA LYS A 80 11.92 1.20 7.79
C LYS A 80 11.20 0.16 8.65
N LEU A 81 11.38 -1.12 8.32
CA LEU A 81 10.86 -2.23 9.12
C LEU A 81 11.61 -2.29 10.47
N LYS A 82 10.87 -2.19 11.58
CA LYS A 82 11.39 -2.33 12.94
C LYS A 82 10.52 -3.32 13.70
N ASN A 83 11.11 -4.44 14.13
CA ASN A 83 10.41 -5.49 14.87
C ASN A 83 9.13 -6.00 14.18
N GLY A 84 9.18 -6.16 12.86
CA GLY A 84 8.02 -6.61 12.06
C GLY A 84 6.95 -5.55 11.82
N MET A 85 7.18 -4.29 12.24
CA MET A 85 6.24 -3.19 12.07
C MET A 85 6.85 -2.04 11.28
N VAL A 86 5.98 -1.25 10.65
CA VAL A 86 6.30 0.00 9.97
C VAL A 86 5.29 1.06 10.38
N SER A 87 5.64 2.34 10.21
CA SER A 87 4.75 3.47 10.48
C SER A 87 4.76 4.44 9.32
N PRO A 88 3.62 5.09 9.01
CA PRO A 88 3.60 6.14 8.00
C PRO A 88 4.56 7.27 8.38
N PRO A 89 5.18 7.95 7.40
CA PRO A 89 6.02 9.10 7.68
C PRO A 89 5.18 10.29 8.17
N ASP A 90 5.73 11.05 9.12
CA ASP A 90 5.11 12.26 9.69
C ASP A 90 5.46 13.51 8.86
N VAL A 91 5.07 13.48 7.59
CA VAL A 91 5.24 14.59 6.63
C VAL A 91 4.04 14.65 5.67
N PRO A 92 3.77 15.79 5.02
CA PRO A 92 2.65 15.90 4.08
C PRO A 92 2.73 14.91 2.90
N GLY A 93 1.55 14.43 2.47
CA GLY A 93 1.42 13.52 1.33
C GLY A 93 1.89 12.09 1.66
N LEU A 94 2.39 11.39 0.64
CA LEU A 94 2.98 10.05 0.83
C LEU A 94 4.36 10.10 1.48
N GLY A 95 4.97 11.30 1.56
CA GLY A 95 6.32 11.47 2.06
C GLY A 95 7.33 10.66 1.26
N LEU A 96 7.23 10.63 -0.08
CA LEU A 96 8.17 9.93 -0.96
C LEU A 96 8.99 10.92 -1.77
N GLU A 97 10.30 10.74 -1.76
CA GLU A 97 11.25 11.53 -2.54
C GLU A 97 11.97 10.64 -3.55
N ILE A 98 11.93 11.01 -4.83
CA ILE A 98 12.43 10.17 -5.93
C ILE A 98 13.95 10.32 -6.07
N LYS A 99 14.67 9.21 -6.24
CA LYS A 99 16.08 9.17 -6.65
C LYS A 99 16.19 9.30 -8.17
N GLU A 100 15.97 10.50 -8.71
CA GLU A 100 15.90 10.73 -10.17
C GLU A 100 17.10 10.13 -10.93
N LYS A 101 18.31 10.35 -10.42
CA LYS A 101 19.55 9.81 -11.01
C LYS A 101 19.53 8.29 -11.19
N ASN A 102 18.90 7.54 -10.29
CA ASN A 102 18.80 6.08 -10.41
C ASN A 102 17.84 5.66 -11.52
N LEU A 103 16.86 6.51 -11.83
CA LEU A 103 15.81 6.24 -12.80
C LEU A 103 16.17 6.69 -14.22
N GLU A 104 17.18 7.54 -14.40
CA GLU A 104 17.61 8.03 -15.72
C GLU A 104 17.81 6.90 -16.75
N LYS A 105 18.42 5.79 -16.34
CA LYS A 105 18.68 4.63 -17.21
C LYS A 105 17.41 3.87 -17.65
N TYR A 106 16.28 4.07 -16.96
CA TYR A 106 14.99 3.44 -17.29
C TYR A 106 14.06 4.36 -18.08
N ARG A 107 14.45 5.63 -18.28
CA ARG A 107 13.63 6.59 -19.01
C ARG A 107 13.49 6.17 -20.48
N VAL A 108 12.25 6.03 -20.92
CA VAL A 108 11.89 5.87 -22.33
C VAL A 108 11.43 7.22 -22.89
N ILE A 109 11.75 7.49 -24.16
CA ILE A 109 11.37 8.72 -24.89
C ILE A 109 10.04 8.49 -25.61
#